data_AF-S5W0J4-F1
#
_entry.id   AF-S5W0J4-F1
#
_cell.length_a   1.000
_cell.length_b   1.000
_cell.length_c   1.000
_cell.angle_alpha   90.00
_cell.angle_beta   90.00
_cell.angle_gamma   90.00
#
_symmetry.space_group_name_H-M   'P 1'
#
loop_
_entity.id
_entity.type
_entity.pdbx_description
1 polymer ?
#
loop_
_entity_poly.entity_id
_entity_poly.type
_entity_poly.pdbx_seq_one_letter_code
_entity_poly.pdbx_strand_id
1 'polypeptide(L)' 'MPELVVEIGVDVARDNAGRWRHPARWHRARPDLSPADVPTFEPGPTG' A
#
# COMPACT_ATOMS: atom_id res chain seq x y z
N MET A 1 3.20 -19.43 -1.85
CA MET A 1 3.50 -18.05 -1.44
C MET A 1 2.24 -17.25 -1.76
N PRO A 2 2.16 -15.91 -1.67
CA PRO A 2 1.09 -15.19 -2.36
C PRO A 2 1.56 -14.84 -3.77
N GLU A 3 0.81 -15.27 -4.78
CA GLU A 3 1.16 -15.08 -6.20
C GLU A 3 0.37 -13.94 -6.85
N LEU A 4 -0.74 -13.52 -6.25
CA LEU A 4 -1.57 -12.43 -6.78
C LEU A 4 -1.10 -11.07 -6.27
N VAL A 5 -0.80 -10.17 -7.20
CA VAL A 5 -0.50 -8.76 -6.91
C VAL A 5 -1.76 -7.91 -7.01
N VAL A 6 -1.93 -6.96 -6.09
CA VAL A 6 -3.03 -5.98 -6.08
C VAL A 6 -2.49 -4.57 -5.90
N GLU A 7 -3.12 -3.61 -6.57
CA GLU A 7 -2.88 -2.18 -6.36
C GLU A 7 -3.79 -1.66 -5.25
N ILE A 8 -3.18 -0.93 -4.30
CA ILE A 8 -3.89 -0.21 -3.24
C ILE A 8 -3.37 1.22 -3.15
N GLY A 9 -4.26 2.17 -2.90
CA GLY A 9 -3.89 3.55 -2.51
C GLY A 9 -3.87 3.67 -1.00
N VAL A 10 -2.77 4.12 -0.40
CA VAL A 10 -2.64 4.34 1.05
C VAL A 10 -2.85 5.82 1.35
N ASP A 11 -3.77 6.16 2.26
CA ASP A 11 -3.95 7.55 2.74
C ASP A 11 -3.31 7.71 4.12
N VAL A 12 -2.41 8.69 4.23
CA VAL A 12 -1.71 9.05 5.47
C VAL A 12 -2.42 10.12 6.30
N ALA A 13 -3.60 10.57 5.85
CA ALA A 13 -4.39 11.55 6.56
C ALA A 13 -4.76 11.04 7.96
N ARG A 14 -4.20 11.71 8.95
CA ARG A 14 -4.57 11.55 10.35
C ARG A 14 -5.70 12.54 10.68
N ASP A 15 -6.64 12.11 11.52
CA ASP A 15 -7.60 13.03 12.12
C ASP A 15 -6.91 13.91 13.17
N ASN A 16 -7.65 14.87 13.74
CA ASN A 16 -7.11 15.83 14.71
C ASN A 16 -6.66 15.15 16.03
N ALA A 17 -6.99 13.88 16.23
CA ALA A 17 -6.56 13.06 17.37
C ALA A 17 -5.40 12.10 16.98
N GLY A 18 -4.84 12.23 15.77
CA GLY A 18 -3.72 11.43 15.29
C GLY A 18 -4.09 10.05 14.73
N ARG A 19 -5.38 9.71 14.61
CA ARG A 19 -5.82 8.40 14.09
C ARG A 19 -5.90 8.42 12.58
N TRP A 20 -5.49 7.32 11.96
CA TRP A 20 -5.59 7.13 10.51
C TRP A 20 -7.04 7.12 10.06
N ARG A 21 -7.39 7.97 9.09
CA ARG A 21 -8.77 8.10 8.62
C ARG A 21 -9.14 7.00 7.62
N HIS A 22 -8.24 6.64 6.71
CA HIS A 22 -8.46 5.56 5.72
C HIS A 22 -7.13 4.90 5.35
N PRO A 23 -6.67 3.87 6.08
CA PRO A 23 -5.31 3.36 5.92
C PRO A 23 -5.03 2.79 4.53
N ALA A 24 -6.01 2.24 3.81
CA ALA A 24 -5.85 1.83 2.41
C ALA A 24 -7.19 1.74 1.67
N ARG A 25 -7.16 2.03 0.36
CA ARG A 25 -8.24 1.84 -0.60
C ARG A 25 -7.81 0.84 -1.66
N TRP A 26 -8.63 -0.18 -1.89
CA TRP A 26 -8.41 -1.14 -2.97
C TRP A 26 -8.64 -0.49 -4.34
N HIS A 27 -7.74 -0.74 -5.30
CA HIS A 27 -7.86 -0.20 -6.66
C HIS A 27 -8.20 -1.29 -7.68
N ARG A 28 -7.32 -2.28 -7.89
CA ARG A 28 -7.53 -3.40 -8.82
C ARG A 28 -6.54 -4.54 -8.61
N ALA A 29 -6.87 -5.73 -9.10
CA ALA A 29 -5.92 -6.83 -9.24
C ALA A 29 -4.99 -6.60 -10.44
N ARG A 30 -3.72 -7.02 -10.31
CA ARG A 30 -2.70 -6.98 -11.37
C ARG A 30 -2.24 -8.40 -11.69
N PRO A 31 -3.07 -9.19 -12.42
CA PRO A 31 -2.69 -10.56 -12.82
C PRO A 31 -1.53 -10.58 -13.82
N ASP A 32 -1.17 -9.43 -14.38
CA ASP A 32 -0.04 -9.20 -15.27
C ASP A 32 1.30 -9.05 -14.53
N LEU A 33 1.30 -8.94 -13.20
CA LEU A 33 2.49 -8.78 -12.37
C LEU A 33 2.69 -9.98 -11.45
N SER A 34 3.96 -10.35 -11.22
CA SER A 34 4.37 -11.28 -10.18
C SER A 34 4.92 -10.53 -8.96
N PRO A 35 4.97 -11.17 -7.77
CA PRO A 35 5.57 -10.55 -6.59
C PRO A 35 7.03 -10.11 -6.76
N ALA A 36 7.78 -10.78 -7.65
CA ALA A 36 9.18 -10.44 -7.93
C ALA A 36 9.32 -9.13 -8.72
N ASP A 37 8.26 -8.67 -9.39
CA ASP A 37 8.24 -7.44 -10.18
C ASP A 37 7.92 -6.20 -9.31
N VAL A 38 7.51 -6.41 -8.05
CA VAL A 38 7.15 -5.32 -7.13
C VAL A 38 8.38 -4.91 -6.32
N PRO A 39 8.80 -3.62 -6.36
CA PRO A 39 9.88 -3.14 -5.53
C PRO A 39 9.60 -3.36 -4.04
N THR A 40 10.62 -3.75 -3.29
CA THR A 40 10.51 -3.87 -1.84
C THR A 40 10.22 -2.49 -1.22
N PHE A 41 9.31 -2.43 -0.25
CA PHE A 41 9.04 -1.19 0.46
C PHE A 41 10.26 -0.77 1.30
N GLU A 42 10.85 0.37 0.97
CA GLU A 42 11.82 1.04 1.83
C GLU A 42 11.07 2.09 2.68
N PRO A 43 11.11 2.00 4.02
CA PRO A 43 10.53 3.06 4.85
C PRO A 43 11.26 4.37 4.57
N GLY A 44 10.50 5.42 4.25
CA GLY A 44 11.03 6.78 4.15
C GLY A 44 11.70 7.23 5.45
N PRO A 45 12.55 8.28 5.41
CA PRO A 45 13.20 8.77 6.62
C PRO A 45 12.17 9.05 7.71
N THR A 46 12.46 8.56 8.91
CA THR A 46 11.63 8.85 10.10
C THR A 46 11.83 10.33 10.43
N GLY A 47 10.87 11.16 10.05
CA GLY A 47 10.79 12.57 10.44
C GLY A 47 10.00 12.77 11.72
#